data_AF-A0AA38WC78-F1
#
_entry.id   AF-A0AA38WC78-F1
#
_cell.length_a   1.000
_cell.length_b   1.000
_cell.length_c   1.000
_cell.angle_alpha   90.00
_cell.angle_beta   90.00
_cell.angle_gamma   90.00
#
_symmetry.space_group_name_H-M   'P 1'
#
loop_
_entity.id
_entity.type
_entity.pdbx_description
1 polymer ?
#
loop_
_entity_poly.entity_id
_entity_poly.type
_entity_poly.pdbx_seq_one_letter_code
_entity_poly.pdbx_strand_id
1 'polypeptide(L)'
;MAPKAGLLPITRAFLSSYYDKHQFPTISDDVPRLSNHLYNFSNHLQTTTSLPQGERWLLKEAEMQPPHKIDENMWKNREHIEEIIFLLQTSHWPKPLQQQSTPEDIELAHLLRQLKAKCEAILKLVESFQSKSSENVFNTVMTYMPQDFRGALIRKQRERSERNKKAEVDAIVNSGGSIHDRYALLWEQQMERRRQLAQLGSAGGVYKTVVKYLVGVPQVLLDFVRQINDDQGPMEEQRHRYGPPMYALTKLVLNIHLFFLCHGGAMKILSCEHHLSFFFLSFFVQKHQISILEEAIDVYTSELERFLKFIGLKYLGSVCKFSFLCYSEEAGAIEANKNDDYRESSVPAGKSYEVSLEVESVNSYIAWDFSVVQGKLSTDIGFSIEYTNALGQKTLMLPYRRYEYDQGNLCTLMTGNYKLIWDNSFSTFFRKALRYKVDYIPPVVEPAASDQG
;
A
#
# COMPACT_ATOMS: atom_id res chain seq x y z
N MET A 1 17.18 -2.47 -16.08
CA MET A 1 17.00 -1.93 -14.71
C MET A 1 16.71 -0.45 -14.84
N ALA A 2 15.80 0.11 -14.04
CA ALA A 2 15.65 1.56 -13.96
C ALA A 2 16.95 2.17 -13.41
N PRO A 3 17.43 3.32 -13.94
CA PRO A 3 18.64 3.96 -13.42
C PRO A 3 18.48 4.21 -11.93
N LYS A 4 19.40 3.78 -11.06
CA LYS A 4 19.25 3.98 -9.61
C LYS A 4 19.75 5.36 -9.14
N ALA A 5 20.38 6.11 -10.04
CA ALA A 5 20.84 7.48 -9.79
C ALA A 5 19.67 8.46 -9.93
N GLY A 6 19.43 9.27 -8.90
CA GLY A 6 18.50 10.41 -8.98
C GLY A 6 17.17 10.29 -8.23
N LEU A 7 16.98 9.26 -7.38
CA LEU A 7 15.78 9.15 -6.55
C LEU A 7 15.82 10.14 -5.39
N LEU A 8 14.88 11.08 -5.36
CA LEU A 8 14.80 12.11 -4.32
C LEU A 8 14.19 11.58 -3.03
N PRO A 9 14.68 12.02 -1.85
CA PRO A 9 14.08 11.72 -0.56
C PRO A 9 12.58 12.04 -0.53
N ILE A 10 11.79 11.05 -0.11
CA ILE A 10 10.34 11.21 0.08
C ILE A 10 10.13 11.93 1.39
N THR A 11 10.13 13.25 1.32
CA THR A 11 9.86 14.13 2.45
C THR A 11 8.48 14.75 2.31
N ARG A 12 7.95 15.27 3.42
CA ARG A 12 6.71 16.04 3.41
C ARG A 12 6.79 17.23 2.44
N ALA A 13 7.93 17.93 2.42
CA ALA A 13 8.16 19.07 1.52
C ALA A 13 8.15 18.66 0.03
N PHE A 14 8.79 17.53 -0.30
CA PHE A 14 8.75 16.97 -1.65
C PHE A 14 7.33 16.60 -2.09
N LEU A 15 6.55 15.97 -1.20
CA LEU A 15 5.16 15.61 -1.50
C LEU A 15 4.27 16.85 -1.60
N SER A 16 4.53 17.89 -0.81
CA SER A 16 3.81 19.15 -0.88
C SER A 16 3.95 19.78 -2.27
N SER A 17 5.19 19.93 -2.76
CA SER A 17 5.44 20.53 -4.09
C SER A 17 4.89 19.68 -5.24
N TYR A 18 4.90 18.35 -5.08
CA TYR A 18 4.27 17.44 -6.03
C TYR A 18 2.74 17.59 -6.04
N TYR A 19 2.11 17.61 -4.88
CA TYR A 19 0.65 17.73 -4.76
C TYR A 19 0.11 19.13 -5.07
N ASP A 20 0.93 20.18 -5.02
CA ASP A 20 0.54 21.52 -5.47
C ASP A 20 0.12 21.54 -6.94
N LYS A 21 0.77 20.70 -7.77
CA LYS A 21 0.43 20.50 -9.18
C LYS A 21 -0.79 19.60 -9.38
N HIS A 22 -1.29 18.99 -8.32
CA HIS A 22 -2.30 17.94 -8.36
C HIS A 22 -3.39 18.14 -7.31
N GLN A 23 -4.10 19.25 -7.42
CA GLN A 23 -5.22 19.54 -6.53
C GLN A 23 -6.45 18.69 -6.89
N PHE A 24 -7.10 18.15 -5.87
CA PHE A 24 -8.40 17.50 -6.02
C PHE A 24 -9.47 18.59 -6.12
N PRO A 25 -10.36 18.58 -7.12
CA PRO A 25 -11.48 19.51 -7.15
C PRO A 25 -12.35 19.28 -5.92
N THR A 26 -12.84 20.36 -5.31
CA THR A 26 -13.66 20.33 -4.09
C THR A 26 -14.77 19.28 -4.19
N ILE A 27 -15.05 18.62 -3.06
CA ILE A 27 -16.17 17.69 -2.98
C ILE A 27 -17.49 18.44 -3.17
N SER A 28 -18.52 17.79 -3.70
CA SER A 28 -19.84 18.41 -3.82
C SER A 28 -20.35 18.88 -2.46
N ASP A 29 -20.94 20.08 -2.41
CA ASP A 29 -21.62 20.62 -1.22
C ASP A 29 -22.84 19.77 -0.81
N ASP A 30 -23.31 18.91 -1.71
CA ASP A 30 -24.36 17.93 -1.43
C ASP A 30 -23.90 16.84 -0.45
N VAL A 31 -22.60 16.50 -0.41
CA VAL A 31 -22.08 15.49 0.51
C VAL A 31 -22.33 15.87 1.97
N PRO A 32 -21.87 17.03 2.48
CA PRO A 32 -22.15 17.43 3.86
C PRO A 32 -23.66 17.71 4.08
N ARG A 33 -24.38 18.28 3.10
CA ARG A 33 -25.82 18.54 3.19
C ARG A 33 -26.62 17.25 3.42
N LEU A 34 -26.42 16.26 2.55
CA LEU A 34 -27.14 14.97 2.59
C LEU A 34 -26.73 14.15 3.82
N SER A 35 -25.45 14.20 4.18
CA SER A 35 -24.94 13.57 5.40
C SER A 35 -25.68 14.08 6.64
N ASN A 36 -25.84 15.40 6.77
CA ASN A 36 -26.58 16.02 7.87
C ASN A 36 -28.08 15.67 7.83
N HIS A 37 -28.71 15.66 6.66
CA HIS A 37 -30.12 15.28 6.52
C HIS A 37 -30.38 13.85 7.00
N LEU A 38 -29.58 12.88 6.52
CA LEU A 38 -29.71 11.47 6.89
C LEU A 38 -29.43 11.24 8.37
N TYR A 39 -28.43 11.92 8.93
CA TYR A 39 -28.13 11.86 10.35
C TYR A 39 -29.30 12.39 11.19
N ASN A 40 -29.88 13.53 10.81
CA ASN A 40 -31.05 14.09 11.49
C ASN A 40 -32.25 13.15 11.45
N PHE A 41 -32.56 12.57 10.28
CA PHE A 41 -33.64 11.57 10.17
C PHE A 41 -33.40 10.37 11.10
N SER A 42 -32.17 9.86 11.13
CA SER A 42 -31.80 8.73 11.99
C SER A 42 -31.94 9.08 13.47
N ASN A 43 -31.52 10.28 13.89
CA ASN A 43 -31.67 10.74 15.28
C ASN A 43 -33.13 10.92 15.69
N HIS A 44 -33.98 11.43 14.80
CA HIS A 44 -35.41 11.59 15.10
C HIS A 44 -36.06 10.21 15.34
N LEU A 45 -35.69 9.21 14.54
CA LEU A 45 -36.21 7.85 14.70
C LEU A 45 -35.71 7.14 15.96
N GLN A 46 -34.47 7.42 16.39
CA GLN A 46 -33.95 6.89 17.65
C GLN A 46 -34.72 7.36 18.88
N THR A 47 -35.34 8.55 18.85
CA THR A 47 -36.19 9.00 19.96
C THR A 47 -37.48 8.20 20.08
N THR A 48 -37.86 7.47 19.02
CA THR A 48 -39.10 6.69 18.96
C THR A 48 -38.87 5.17 18.96
N THR A 49 -37.67 4.71 18.57
CA THR A 49 -37.33 3.30 18.43
C THR A 49 -35.95 3.00 19.02
N SER A 50 -35.85 2.00 19.92
CA SER A 50 -34.56 1.58 20.48
C SER A 50 -33.82 0.62 19.54
N LEU A 51 -32.60 0.98 19.13
CA LEU A 51 -31.70 0.08 18.39
C LEU A 51 -31.28 -1.14 19.25
N PRO A 52 -31.17 -2.34 18.66
CA PRO A 52 -30.60 -3.52 19.31
C PRO A 52 -29.22 -3.24 19.93
N GLN A 53 -28.91 -3.87 21.06
CA GLN A 53 -27.67 -3.63 21.80
C GLN A 53 -26.40 -3.87 20.96
N GLY A 54 -26.44 -4.84 20.04
CA GLY A 54 -25.35 -5.15 19.12
C GLY A 54 -25.13 -4.14 17.98
N GLU A 55 -26.02 -3.17 17.80
CA GLU A 55 -25.97 -2.18 16.70
C GLU A 55 -25.62 -0.77 17.20
N ARG A 56 -25.53 -0.57 18.52
CA ARG A 56 -25.20 0.72 19.15
C ARG A 56 -23.79 1.22 18.84
N TRP A 57 -22.89 0.36 18.36
CA TRP A 57 -21.55 0.78 17.95
C TRP A 57 -21.58 1.70 16.74
N LEU A 58 -22.54 1.51 15.82
CA LEU A 58 -22.67 2.33 14.61
C LEU A 58 -23.02 3.78 14.94
N LEU A 59 -23.83 4.00 16.00
CA LEU A 59 -24.12 5.35 16.52
C LEU A 59 -22.87 6.03 17.04
N LYS A 60 -22.08 5.31 17.85
CA LYS A 60 -20.82 5.84 18.37
C LYS A 60 -19.87 6.19 17.22
N GLU A 61 -19.81 5.35 16.20
CA GLU A 61 -19.01 5.63 15.00
C GLU A 61 -19.54 6.84 14.22
N ALA A 62 -20.87 7.00 14.14
CA ALA A 62 -21.51 8.17 13.52
C ALA A 62 -21.33 9.46 14.32
N GLU A 63 -20.95 9.41 15.59
CA GLU A 63 -20.57 10.58 16.39
C GLU A 63 -19.06 10.87 16.33
N MET A 64 -18.24 9.86 16.05
CA MET A 64 -16.79 10.00 15.95
C MET A 64 -16.35 10.64 14.63
N GLN A 65 -15.13 11.18 14.63
CA GLN A 65 -14.46 11.57 13.39
C GLN A 65 -14.05 10.33 12.61
N PRO A 66 -14.19 10.34 11.27
CA PRO A 66 -13.67 9.25 10.45
C PRO A 66 -12.17 9.01 10.73
N PRO A 67 -11.68 7.79 10.51
CA PRO A 67 -10.27 7.48 10.74
C PRO A 67 -9.33 8.43 10.00
N HIS A 68 -8.16 8.70 10.55
CA HIS A 68 -7.20 9.61 9.89
C HIS A 68 -6.46 8.96 8.71
N LYS A 69 -6.45 7.62 8.62
CA LYS A 69 -5.77 6.90 7.54
C LYS A 69 -6.69 6.75 6.34
N ILE A 70 -6.28 7.22 5.16
CA ILE A 70 -7.07 7.07 3.92
C ILE A 70 -7.37 5.59 3.62
N ASP A 71 -6.42 4.69 3.83
CA ASP A 71 -6.65 3.26 3.58
C ASP A 71 -7.59 2.61 4.59
N GLU A 72 -7.59 3.07 5.84
CA GLU A 72 -8.59 2.67 6.84
C GLU A 72 -9.99 3.12 6.42
N ASN A 73 -10.12 4.36 5.93
CA ASN A 73 -11.38 4.83 5.36
C ASN A 73 -11.81 3.99 4.15
N MET A 74 -10.88 3.55 3.29
CA MET A 74 -11.24 2.67 2.16
C MET A 74 -11.83 1.35 2.64
N TRP A 75 -11.28 0.75 3.69
CA TRP A 75 -11.86 -0.45 4.32
C TRP A 75 -13.22 -0.17 4.96
N LYS A 76 -13.37 0.96 5.67
CA LYS A 76 -14.64 1.39 6.25
C LYS A 76 -15.74 1.65 5.22
N ASN A 77 -15.40 2.25 4.09
CA ASN A 77 -16.37 2.45 3.00
C ASN A 77 -16.83 1.11 2.46
N ARG A 78 -15.92 0.15 2.26
CA ARG A 78 -16.31 -1.20 1.82
C ARG A 78 -17.19 -1.93 2.85
N GLU A 79 -16.84 -1.84 4.14
CA GLU A 79 -17.64 -2.37 5.24
C GLU A 79 -19.07 -1.84 5.17
N HIS A 80 -19.26 -0.52 5.17
CA HIS A 80 -20.58 0.09 5.14
C HIS A 80 -21.33 -0.16 3.83
N ILE A 81 -20.65 -0.18 2.67
CA ILE A 81 -21.30 -0.55 1.41
C ILE A 81 -21.83 -1.99 1.49
N GLU A 82 -21.05 -2.93 2.01
CA GLU A 82 -21.49 -4.32 2.14
C GLU A 82 -22.62 -4.50 3.13
N GLU A 83 -22.60 -3.79 4.26
CA GLU A 83 -23.73 -3.76 5.21
C GLU A 83 -25.01 -3.20 4.55
N ILE A 84 -24.89 -2.10 3.78
CA ILE A 84 -26.02 -1.54 3.02
C ILE A 84 -26.55 -2.58 2.01
N ILE A 85 -25.67 -3.25 1.27
CA ILE A 85 -26.07 -4.30 0.31
C ILE A 85 -26.79 -5.44 1.04
N PHE A 86 -26.29 -5.85 2.21
CA PHE A 86 -26.90 -6.87 3.05
C PHE A 86 -28.32 -6.46 3.47
N LEU A 87 -28.50 -5.24 4.00
CA LEU A 87 -29.82 -4.71 4.38
C LEU A 87 -30.78 -4.59 3.18
N LEU A 88 -30.26 -4.32 1.99
CA LEU A 88 -31.03 -4.21 0.75
C LEU A 88 -31.38 -5.57 0.10
N GLN A 89 -30.92 -6.70 0.62
CA GLN A 89 -31.28 -8.01 0.06
C GLN A 89 -32.78 -8.30 0.25
N THR A 90 -33.42 -8.82 -0.81
CA THR A 90 -34.86 -9.14 -0.83
C THR A 90 -35.28 -10.05 0.34
N SER A 91 -34.41 -10.97 0.77
CA SER A 91 -34.65 -11.86 1.91
C SER A 91 -34.86 -11.13 3.24
N HIS A 92 -34.33 -9.90 3.37
CA HIS A 92 -34.43 -9.08 4.57
C HIS A 92 -35.59 -8.09 4.54
N TRP A 93 -36.30 -8.00 3.40
CA TRP A 93 -37.47 -7.12 3.29
C TRP A 93 -38.69 -7.71 4.02
N PRO A 94 -39.67 -6.90 4.41
CA PRO A 94 -40.94 -7.43 4.93
C PRO A 94 -41.72 -8.21 3.88
N LYS A 95 -42.50 -9.22 4.32
CA LYS A 95 -43.29 -10.09 3.43
C LYS A 95 -44.16 -9.34 2.41
N PRO A 96 -44.89 -8.25 2.77
CA PRO A 96 -45.70 -7.52 1.79
C PRO A 96 -44.86 -6.91 0.65
N LEU A 97 -43.68 -6.37 0.97
CA LEU A 97 -42.75 -5.79 0.00
C LEU A 97 -42.08 -6.87 -0.86
N GLN A 98 -41.81 -8.06 -0.30
CA GLN A 98 -41.36 -9.23 -1.07
C GLN A 98 -42.44 -9.69 -2.05
N GLN A 99 -43.70 -9.72 -1.60
CA GLN A 99 -44.86 -10.14 -2.38
C GLN A 99 -45.36 -9.08 -3.36
N GLN A 100 -44.88 -7.83 -3.25
CA GLN A 100 -45.26 -6.71 -4.12
C GLN A 100 -46.78 -6.55 -4.19
N SER A 101 -47.42 -6.50 -3.02
CA SER A 101 -48.88 -6.61 -2.89
C SER A 101 -49.64 -5.36 -3.34
N THR A 102 -48.97 -4.20 -3.39
CA THR A 102 -49.53 -2.91 -3.82
C THR A 102 -48.69 -2.26 -4.93
N PRO A 103 -49.25 -1.33 -5.73
CA PRO A 103 -48.46 -0.53 -6.68
C PRO A 103 -47.29 0.23 -6.02
N GLU A 104 -47.52 0.77 -4.83
CA GLU A 104 -46.48 1.46 -4.04
C GLU A 104 -45.35 0.50 -3.62
N ASP A 105 -45.69 -0.73 -3.24
CA ASP A 105 -44.69 -1.77 -2.92
C ASP A 105 -43.87 -2.15 -4.16
N ILE A 106 -44.47 -2.16 -5.36
CA ILE A 106 -43.77 -2.43 -6.61
C ILE A 106 -42.75 -1.33 -6.91
N GLU A 107 -43.16 -0.05 -6.78
CA GLU A 107 -42.28 1.11 -6.99
C GLU A 107 -41.11 1.11 -5.99
N LEU A 108 -41.40 0.89 -4.71
CA LEU A 108 -40.37 0.84 -3.66
C LEU A 108 -39.42 -0.34 -3.86
N ALA A 109 -39.94 -1.54 -4.19
CA ALA A 109 -39.12 -2.70 -4.49
C ALA A 109 -38.19 -2.48 -5.69
N HIS A 110 -38.69 -1.79 -6.73
CA HIS A 110 -37.87 -1.41 -7.88
C HIS A 110 -36.73 -0.46 -7.45
N LEU A 111 -37.05 0.58 -6.67
CA LEU A 111 -36.06 1.53 -6.18
C LEU A 111 -34.99 0.84 -5.32
N LEU A 112 -35.36 0.02 -4.34
CA LEU A 112 -34.39 -0.67 -3.48
C LEU A 112 -33.45 -1.59 -4.27
N ARG A 113 -33.95 -2.26 -5.32
CA ARG A 113 -33.09 -3.05 -6.24
C ARG A 113 -32.12 -2.17 -7.00
N GLN A 114 -32.56 -1.01 -7.48
CA GLN A 114 -31.71 -0.05 -8.19
C GLN A 114 -30.62 0.50 -7.26
N LEU A 115 -30.96 0.87 -6.03
CA LEU A 115 -30.00 1.32 -5.02
C LEU A 115 -28.98 0.21 -4.68
N LYS A 116 -29.44 -1.03 -4.50
CA LYS A 116 -28.56 -2.19 -4.29
C LYS A 116 -27.57 -2.37 -5.44
N ALA A 117 -28.04 -2.28 -6.69
CA ALA A 117 -27.18 -2.41 -7.86
C ALA A 117 -26.11 -1.31 -7.92
N LYS A 118 -26.45 -0.06 -7.56
CA LYS A 118 -25.48 1.05 -7.43
C LYS A 118 -24.43 0.75 -6.36
N CYS A 119 -24.84 0.26 -5.18
CA CYS A 119 -23.94 -0.14 -4.11
C CYS A 119 -23.01 -1.30 -4.52
N GLU A 120 -23.53 -2.33 -5.20
CA GLU A 120 -22.72 -3.45 -5.71
C GLU A 120 -21.70 -2.99 -6.76
N ALA A 121 -22.08 -2.05 -7.63
CA ALA A 121 -21.19 -1.50 -8.65
C ALA A 121 -20.03 -0.71 -8.02
N ILE A 122 -20.32 0.17 -7.05
CA ILE A 122 -19.29 0.95 -6.38
C ILE A 122 -18.39 0.08 -5.50
N LEU A 123 -18.93 -0.96 -4.84
CA LEU A 123 -18.12 -1.93 -4.07
C LEU A 123 -17.07 -2.59 -4.97
N LYS A 124 -17.51 -3.12 -6.11
CA LYS A 124 -16.61 -3.73 -7.10
C LYS A 124 -15.54 -2.76 -7.59
N LEU A 125 -15.88 -1.48 -7.74
CA LEU A 125 -14.91 -0.45 -8.13
C LEU A 125 -13.84 -0.26 -7.04
N VAL A 126 -14.23 -0.14 -5.77
CA VAL A 126 -13.30 0.02 -4.64
C VAL A 126 -12.41 -1.21 -4.49
N GLU A 127 -12.97 -2.42 -4.61
CA GLU A 127 -12.23 -3.68 -4.56
C GLU A 127 -11.21 -3.80 -5.69
N SER A 128 -11.63 -3.46 -6.92
CA SER A 128 -10.75 -3.43 -8.08
C SER A 128 -9.61 -2.43 -7.89
N PHE A 129 -9.92 -1.25 -7.36
CA PHE A 129 -8.95 -0.21 -7.07
C PHE A 129 -7.90 -0.67 -6.05
N GLN A 130 -8.31 -1.22 -4.91
CA GLN A 130 -7.38 -1.72 -3.88
C GLN A 130 -6.51 -2.88 -4.39
N SER A 131 -7.11 -3.81 -5.14
CA SER A 131 -6.40 -4.96 -5.71
C SER A 131 -5.35 -4.52 -6.73
N LYS A 132 -5.72 -3.64 -7.67
CA LYS A 132 -4.81 -3.06 -8.66
C LYS A 132 -3.72 -2.22 -8.02
N SER A 133 -4.05 -1.46 -6.97
CA SER A 133 -3.07 -0.67 -6.22
C SER A 133 -2.01 -1.57 -5.56
N SER A 134 -2.43 -2.64 -4.87
CA SER A 134 -1.53 -3.62 -4.26
C SER A 134 -0.63 -4.31 -5.29
N GLU A 135 -1.18 -4.69 -6.44
CA GLU A 135 -0.43 -5.30 -7.53
C GLU A 135 0.56 -4.32 -8.17
N ASN A 136 0.14 -3.09 -8.47
CA ASN A 136 1.02 -2.06 -9.02
C ASN A 136 2.16 -1.72 -8.06
N VAL A 137 1.86 -1.68 -6.76
CA VAL A 137 2.86 -1.50 -5.73
C VAL A 137 3.90 -2.62 -5.78
N PHE A 138 3.44 -3.86 -5.74
CA PHE A 138 4.31 -5.02 -5.81
C PHE A 138 5.14 -5.06 -7.09
N ASN A 139 4.52 -4.84 -8.25
CA ASN A 139 5.18 -4.81 -9.55
C ASN A 139 6.25 -3.71 -9.63
N THR A 140 5.98 -2.53 -9.07
CA THR A 140 6.96 -1.44 -8.98
C THR A 140 8.17 -1.87 -8.15
N VAL A 141 7.96 -2.47 -6.98
CA VAL A 141 9.06 -3.01 -6.15
C VAL A 141 9.85 -4.07 -6.92
N MET A 142 9.17 -4.95 -7.65
CA MET A 142 9.81 -5.98 -8.46
C MET A 142 10.70 -5.42 -9.58
N THR A 143 10.51 -4.17 -10.01
CA THR A 143 11.41 -3.54 -11.02
C THR A 143 12.81 -3.23 -10.48
N TYR A 144 12.95 -3.06 -9.16
CA TYR A 144 14.24 -2.81 -8.49
C TYR A 144 14.96 -4.10 -8.10
N MET A 145 14.25 -5.23 -8.16
CA MET A 145 14.73 -6.52 -7.71
C MET A 145 15.45 -7.30 -8.82
N PRO A 146 16.46 -8.12 -8.47
CA PRO A 146 17.07 -9.06 -9.41
C PRO A 146 16.01 -9.99 -10.02
N GLN A 147 16.01 -10.13 -11.35
CA GLN A 147 15.09 -11.01 -12.08
C GLN A 147 15.56 -12.48 -12.07
N ASP A 148 16.27 -12.88 -11.03
CA ASP A 148 16.76 -14.24 -10.83
C ASP A 148 15.87 -15.02 -9.85
N PHE A 149 16.37 -16.15 -9.34
CA PHE A 149 15.66 -17.01 -8.41
C PHE A 149 15.16 -16.27 -7.16
N ARG A 150 15.79 -15.15 -6.75
CA ARG A 150 15.39 -14.35 -5.59
C ARG A 150 14.08 -13.61 -5.84
N GLY A 151 13.92 -13.03 -7.02
CA GLY A 151 12.66 -12.39 -7.44
C GLY A 151 11.51 -13.42 -7.52
N ALA A 152 11.79 -14.61 -8.03
CA ALA A 152 10.81 -15.71 -8.06
C ALA A 152 10.42 -16.21 -6.65
N LEU A 153 11.38 -16.28 -5.73
CA LEU A 153 11.14 -16.67 -4.34
C LEU A 153 10.22 -15.68 -3.62
N ILE A 154 10.45 -14.36 -3.78
CA ILE A 154 9.63 -13.32 -3.17
C ILE A 154 8.19 -13.34 -3.71
N ARG A 155 8.01 -13.56 -5.02
CA ARG A 155 6.69 -13.76 -5.62
C ARG A 155 5.97 -14.95 -4.98
N LYS A 156 6.65 -16.09 -4.88
CA LYS A 156 6.09 -17.31 -4.26
C LYS A 156 5.77 -17.11 -2.77
N GLN A 157 6.60 -16.38 -2.04
CA GLN A 157 6.36 -16.04 -0.64
C GLN A 157 5.13 -15.14 -0.48
N ARG A 158 4.98 -14.11 -1.33
CA ARG A 158 3.78 -13.26 -1.37
C ARG A 158 2.54 -14.08 -1.65
N GLU A 159 2.55 -14.92 -2.68
CA GLU A 159 1.40 -15.75 -3.02
C GLU A 159 1.00 -16.69 -1.89
N ARG A 160 1.96 -17.28 -1.17
CA ARG A 160 1.68 -18.13 -0.01
C ARG A 160 1.09 -17.32 1.14
N SER A 161 1.66 -16.15 1.44
CA SER A 161 1.16 -15.26 2.49
C SER A 161 -0.27 -14.78 2.21
N GLU A 162 -0.55 -14.36 0.98
CA GLU A 162 -1.89 -13.90 0.57
C GLU A 162 -2.90 -15.06 0.55
N ARG A 163 -2.49 -16.28 0.18
CA ARG A 163 -3.34 -17.47 0.29
C ARG A 163 -3.70 -17.79 1.76
N ASN A 164 -2.73 -17.74 2.67
CA ASN A 164 -2.98 -17.99 4.09
C ASN A 164 -3.95 -16.94 4.69
N LYS A 165 -3.70 -15.65 4.41
CA LYS A 165 -4.56 -14.56 4.88
C LYS A 165 -5.99 -14.66 4.35
N LYS A 166 -6.14 -15.08 3.09
CA LYS A 166 -7.46 -15.36 2.52
C LYS A 166 -8.15 -16.52 3.23
N ALA A 167 -7.42 -17.59 3.56
CA ALA A 167 -7.99 -18.71 4.30
C ALA A 167 -8.46 -18.33 5.72
N GLU A 168 -7.76 -17.41 6.41
CA GLU A 168 -8.21 -16.86 7.69
C GLU A 168 -9.53 -16.09 7.55
N VAL A 169 -9.65 -15.24 6.52
CA VAL A 169 -10.88 -14.52 6.21
C VAL A 169 -12.02 -15.49 5.88
N ASP A 170 -11.76 -16.49 5.04
CA ASP A 170 -12.74 -17.51 4.67
C ASP A 170 -13.18 -18.32 5.91
N ALA A 171 -12.29 -18.57 6.87
CA ALA A 171 -12.63 -19.24 8.12
C ALA A 171 -13.59 -18.40 9.01
N ILE A 172 -13.39 -17.08 9.10
CA ILE A 172 -14.33 -16.18 9.80
C ILE A 172 -15.70 -16.21 9.12
N VAL A 173 -15.73 -16.09 7.79
CA VAL A 173 -17.00 -16.10 7.05
C VAL A 173 -17.72 -17.44 7.20
N ASN A 174 -17.01 -18.56 7.08
CA ASN A 174 -17.59 -19.90 7.19
C ASN A 174 -18.05 -20.26 8.61
N SER A 175 -17.46 -19.64 9.64
CA SER A 175 -17.90 -19.79 11.03
C SER A 175 -19.09 -18.89 11.40
N GLY A 176 -19.61 -18.11 10.44
CA GLY A 176 -20.74 -17.20 10.66
C GLY A 176 -20.36 -15.85 11.27
N GLY A 177 -19.09 -15.44 11.14
CA GLY A 177 -18.63 -14.12 11.56
C GLY A 177 -19.37 -12.99 10.82
N SER A 178 -19.49 -11.84 11.48
CA SER A 178 -20.17 -10.67 10.91
C SER A 178 -19.33 -10.02 9.79
N ILE A 179 -19.97 -9.15 9.00
CA ILE A 179 -19.28 -8.32 8.01
C ILE A 179 -18.23 -7.45 8.72
N HIS A 180 -18.56 -6.89 9.88
CA HIS A 180 -17.65 -6.17 10.75
C HIS A 180 -16.40 -6.99 11.13
N ASP A 181 -16.58 -8.23 11.61
CA ASP A 181 -15.45 -9.10 12.03
C ASP A 181 -14.47 -9.35 10.87
N ARG A 182 -15.01 -9.58 9.66
CA ARG A 182 -14.20 -9.75 8.45
C ARG A 182 -13.39 -8.48 8.13
N TYR A 183 -14.01 -7.30 8.20
CA TYR A 183 -13.31 -6.04 7.89
C TYR A 183 -12.31 -5.64 8.99
N ALA A 184 -12.58 -5.98 10.25
CA ALA A 184 -11.63 -5.85 11.34
C ALA A 184 -10.37 -6.70 11.09
N LEU A 185 -10.51 -7.98 10.70
CA LEU A 185 -9.38 -8.84 10.36
C LEU A 185 -8.60 -8.30 9.14
N LEU A 186 -9.29 -7.86 8.09
CA LEU A 186 -8.63 -7.30 6.90
C LEU A 186 -7.79 -6.06 7.23
N TRP A 187 -8.29 -5.21 8.13
CA TRP A 187 -7.55 -4.06 8.63
C TRP A 187 -6.35 -4.47 9.50
N GLU A 188 -6.53 -5.45 10.39
CA GLU A 188 -5.46 -6.00 11.20
C GLU A 188 -4.33 -6.56 10.33
N GLN A 189 -4.67 -7.38 9.34
CA GLN A 189 -3.71 -7.93 8.37
C GLN A 189 -2.98 -6.82 7.60
N GLN A 190 -3.66 -5.73 7.27
CA GLN A 190 -3.05 -4.57 6.60
C GLN A 190 -2.07 -3.82 7.52
N MET A 191 -2.45 -3.61 8.78
CA MET A 191 -1.58 -2.97 9.75
C MET A 191 -0.36 -3.84 10.09
N GLU A 192 -0.53 -5.16 10.16
CA GLU A 192 0.57 -6.09 10.37
C GLU A 192 1.58 -6.05 9.22
N ARG A 193 1.11 -6.00 7.95
CA ARG A 193 2.00 -5.77 6.79
C ARG A 193 2.81 -4.48 6.97
N ARG A 194 2.16 -3.39 7.41
CA ARG A 194 2.83 -2.09 7.62
C ARG A 194 3.81 -2.11 8.79
N ARG A 195 3.52 -2.81 9.88
CA ARG A 195 4.45 -2.97 11.02
C ARG A 195 5.70 -3.72 10.58
N GLN A 196 5.52 -4.85 9.90
CA GLN A 196 6.63 -5.64 9.35
C GLN A 196 7.49 -4.78 8.43
N LEU A 197 6.87 -4.05 7.49
CA LEU A 197 7.59 -3.13 6.60
C LEU A 197 8.36 -2.05 7.38
N ALA A 198 7.74 -1.38 8.36
CA ALA A 198 8.42 -0.38 9.17
C ALA A 198 9.59 -0.98 9.98
N GLN A 199 9.46 -2.21 10.47
CA GLN A 199 10.55 -2.96 11.10
C GLN A 199 11.68 -3.24 10.10
N LEU A 200 11.40 -3.57 8.83
CA LEU A 200 12.44 -3.69 7.79
C LEU A 200 13.21 -2.36 7.59
N GLY A 201 12.50 -1.22 7.59
CA GLY A 201 13.12 0.10 7.49
C GLY A 201 13.92 0.52 8.73
N SER A 202 13.54 -0.01 9.89
CA SER A 202 14.15 0.27 11.20
C SER A 202 15.26 -0.72 11.58
N ALA A 203 15.30 -1.89 10.95
CA ALA A 203 16.30 -2.91 11.21
C ALA A 203 17.69 -2.29 11.08
N GLY A 204 18.52 -2.43 12.11
CA GLY A 204 19.93 -2.06 12.06
C GLY A 204 20.79 -3.21 11.53
N GLY A 205 22.06 -2.92 11.23
CA GLY A 205 23.08 -3.95 11.00
C GLY A 205 22.87 -4.82 9.75
N VAL A 206 23.24 -6.10 9.88
CA VAL A 206 23.38 -7.09 8.79
C VAL A 206 22.10 -7.25 7.97
N TYR A 207 20.91 -7.15 8.57
CA TYR A 207 19.64 -7.35 7.86
C TYR A 207 19.26 -6.16 6.95
N LYS A 208 19.53 -4.92 7.38
CA LYS A 208 19.43 -3.72 6.52
C LYS A 208 20.41 -3.79 5.36
N THR A 209 21.60 -4.32 5.64
CA THR A 209 22.63 -4.59 4.63
C THR A 209 22.14 -5.68 3.67
N VAL A 210 21.56 -6.78 4.13
CA VAL A 210 20.99 -7.82 3.24
C VAL A 210 19.86 -7.25 2.36
N VAL A 211 18.94 -6.45 2.88
CA VAL A 211 17.88 -5.82 2.06
C VAL A 211 18.45 -4.76 1.10
N LYS A 212 19.45 -3.99 1.51
CA LYS A 212 20.09 -2.99 0.64
C LYS A 212 20.93 -3.62 -0.48
N TYR A 213 21.68 -4.68 -0.17
CA TYR A 213 22.71 -5.26 -1.05
C TYR A 213 22.28 -6.54 -1.79
N LEU A 214 21.32 -7.31 -1.25
CA LEU A 214 20.83 -8.56 -1.85
C LEU A 214 19.59 -8.31 -2.75
N VAL A 215 18.83 -7.26 -2.45
CA VAL A 215 17.56 -6.91 -3.11
C VAL A 215 17.71 -5.62 -3.95
N GLY A 216 18.73 -4.80 -3.68
CA GLY A 216 19.06 -3.60 -4.47
C GLY A 216 18.13 -2.41 -4.22
N VAL A 217 17.47 -2.36 -3.06
CA VAL A 217 16.48 -1.34 -2.69
C VAL A 217 17.17 -0.01 -2.36
N PRO A 218 16.79 1.10 -3.01
CA PRO A 218 17.31 2.43 -2.69
C PRO A 218 17.11 2.83 -1.22
N GLN A 219 18.12 3.46 -0.61
CA GLN A 219 18.09 3.89 0.80
C GLN A 219 16.90 4.81 1.11
N VAL A 220 16.57 5.70 0.17
CA VAL A 220 15.42 6.61 0.25
C VAL A 220 14.09 5.85 0.49
N LEU A 221 13.91 4.68 -0.14
CA LEU A 221 12.71 3.87 0.07
C LEU A 221 12.68 3.23 1.46
N LEU A 222 13.84 2.79 1.96
CA LEU A 222 13.94 2.23 3.32
C LEU A 222 13.65 3.29 4.37
N ASP A 223 14.17 4.51 4.17
CA ASP A 223 13.97 5.64 5.08
C ASP A 223 12.51 6.11 5.09
N PHE A 224 11.83 6.03 3.94
CA PHE A 224 10.40 6.28 3.82
C PHE A 224 9.56 5.19 4.49
N VAL A 225 9.84 3.91 4.20
CA VAL A 225 9.10 2.78 4.77
C VAL A 225 9.19 2.76 6.29
N ARG A 226 10.33 3.17 6.87
CA ARG A 226 10.48 3.38 8.31
C ARG A 226 9.44 4.36 8.89
N GLN A 227 9.08 5.38 8.12
CA GLN A 227 8.15 6.45 8.51
C GLN A 227 6.72 6.23 7.97
N ILE A 228 6.40 5.06 7.38
CA ILE A 228 5.11 4.83 6.72
C ILE A 228 3.91 4.94 7.66
N ASN A 229 4.13 4.65 8.95
CA ASN A 229 3.12 4.73 10.01
C ASN A 229 3.29 5.97 10.90
N ASP A 230 4.27 6.82 10.63
CA ASP A 230 4.51 8.03 11.41
C ASP A 230 3.43 9.07 11.06
N ASP A 231 2.70 9.52 12.08
CA ASP A 231 1.64 10.53 11.94
C ASP A 231 2.20 11.94 11.68
N GLN A 232 3.52 12.14 11.77
CA GLN A 232 4.22 13.32 11.27
C GLN A 232 5.09 13.02 10.05
N GLY A 233 4.98 11.80 9.52
CA GLY A 233 5.77 11.33 8.39
C GLY A 233 5.34 11.93 7.04
N PRO A 234 6.03 11.59 5.95
CA PRO A 234 5.74 12.11 4.62
C PRO A 234 4.29 11.85 4.17
N MET A 235 3.72 10.72 4.57
CA MET A 235 2.34 10.35 4.25
C MET A 235 1.29 11.31 4.82
N GLU A 236 1.64 12.11 5.83
CA GLU A 236 0.73 13.10 6.40
C GLU A 236 0.37 14.20 5.40
N GLU A 237 1.26 14.51 4.45
CA GLU A 237 0.95 15.48 3.40
C GLU A 237 -0.19 15.00 2.50
N GLN A 238 -0.20 13.70 2.20
CA GLN A 238 -1.27 13.09 1.42
C GLN A 238 -2.59 13.11 2.19
N ARG A 239 -2.55 12.79 3.49
CA ARG A 239 -3.72 12.79 4.37
C ARG A 239 -4.29 14.19 4.53
N HIS A 240 -3.43 15.19 4.69
CA HIS A 240 -3.86 16.58 4.80
C HIS A 240 -4.61 17.06 3.55
N ARG A 241 -4.11 16.71 2.35
CA ARG A 241 -4.70 17.20 1.08
C ARG A 241 -5.89 16.39 0.58
N TYR A 242 -5.85 15.06 0.74
CA TYR A 242 -6.84 14.16 0.15
C TYR A 242 -7.67 13.39 1.18
N GLY A 243 -7.31 13.48 2.47
CA GLY A 243 -8.09 12.94 3.57
C GLY A 243 -9.46 13.59 3.72
N PRO A 244 -9.59 14.93 3.78
CA PRO A 244 -10.89 15.58 4.05
C PRO A 244 -12.03 15.16 3.09
N PRO A 245 -11.82 15.07 1.76
CA PRO A 245 -12.84 14.52 0.87
C PRO A 245 -13.22 13.06 1.20
N MET A 246 -12.22 12.21 1.49
CA MET A 246 -12.46 10.81 1.85
C MET A 246 -13.21 10.68 3.18
N TYR A 247 -12.89 11.52 4.17
CA TYR A 247 -13.57 11.53 5.46
C TYR A 247 -15.04 11.94 5.31
N ALA A 248 -15.31 12.95 4.48
CA ALA A 248 -16.68 13.38 4.17
C ALA A 248 -17.49 12.26 3.49
N LEU A 249 -16.90 11.55 2.52
CA LEU A 249 -17.53 10.39 1.87
C LEU A 249 -17.80 9.24 2.85
N THR A 250 -16.83 8.95 3.73
CA THR A 250 -16.96 7.93 4.77
C THR A 250 -18.11 8.28 5.72
N LYS A 251 -18.23 9.56 6.09
CA LYS A 251 -19.34 10.04 6.92
C LYS A 251 -20.69 9.88 6.22
N LEU A 252 -20.76 10.19 4.93
CA LEU A 252 -21.99 10.05 4.15
C LEU A 252 -22.44 8.59 4.06
N VAL A 253 -21.56 7.65 3.70
CA VAL A 253 -21.94 6.22 3.62
C VAL A 253 -22.31 5.63 4.98
N LEU A 254 -21.63 6.06 6.05
CA LEU A 254 -21.99 5.70 7.42
C LEU A 254 -23.41 6.17 7.76
N ASN A 255 -23.77 7.41 7.41
CA ASN A 255 -25.11 7.94 7.63
C ASN A 255 -26.18 7.28 6.74
N ILE A 256 -25.83 6.87 5.52
CA ILE A 256 -26.71 6.03 4.68
C ILE A 256 -26.95 4.67 5.34
N HIS A 257 -25.89 4.01 5.83
CA HIS A 257 -26.00 2.74 6.54
C HIS A 257 -26.86 2.89 7.80
N LEU A 258 -26.59 3.91 8.62
CA LEU A 258 -27.37 4.18 9.82
C LEU A 258 -28.85 4.45 9.50
N PHE A 259 -29.13 5.18 8.41
CA PHE A 259 -30.49 5.41 7.94
C PHE A 259 -31.20 4.09 7.64
N PHE A 260 -30.59 3.20 6.84
CA PHE A 260 -31.16 1.88 6.54
C PHE A 260 -31.37 1.04 7.79
N LEU A 261 -30.43 1.10 8.74
CA LEU A 261 -30.51 0.33 9.97
C LEU A 261 -31.64 0.82 10.89
N CYS A 262 -31.77 2.13 11.08
CA CYS A 262 -32.83 2.71 11.91
C CYS A 262 -34.22 2.39 11.34
N HIS A 263 -34.40 2.51 10.02
CA HIS A 263 -35.67 2.22 9.36
C HIS A 263 -35.93 0.71 9.27
N GLY A 264 -34.89 -0.11 9.02
CA GLY A 264 -34.98 -1.58 8.97
C GLY A 264 -35.22 -2.23 10.34
N GLY A 265 -34.63 -1.69 11.40
CA GLY A 265 -34.87 -2.10 12.79
C GLY A 265 -36.30 -1.79 13.24
N ALA A 266 -36.81 -0.60 12.89
CA ALA A 266 -38.22 -0.26 13.10
C ALA A 266 -39.17 -1.21 12.34
N MET A 267 -38.81 -1.63 11.12
CA MET A 267 -39.56 -2.63 10.33
C MET A 267 -39.65 -4.00 11.01
N LYS A 268 -38.57 -4.50 11.63
CA LYS A 268 -38.58 -5.80 12.34
C LYS A 268 -39.48 -5.77 13.58
N ILE A 269 -39.40 -4.71 14.38
CA ILE A 269 -40.18 -4.56 15.62
C ILE A 269 -41.69 -4.49 15.33
N LEU A 270 -42.09 -3.75 14.30
CA LEU A 270 -43.50 -3.57 13.93
C LEU A 270 -44.13 -4.80 13.24
N SER A 271 -43.32 -5.73 12.73
CA SER A 271 -43.80 -6.97 12.09
C SER A 271 -44.28 -8.04 13.08
N CYS A 272 -44.02 -7.86 14.38
CA CYS A 272 -44.45 -8.79 15.43
C CYS A 272 -45.86 -8.54 15.95
N GLU A 273 -46.49 -7.40 15.63
CA GLU A 273 -47.87 -7.09 16.03
C GLU A 273 -48.82 -7.20 14.83
N HIS A 274 -49.72 -8.19 14.90
CA HIS A 274 -50.57 -8.70 13.82
C HIS A 274 -51.63 -7.72 13.25
N HIS A 275 -51.55 -6.40 13.49
CA HIS A 275 -52.67 -5.50 13.18
C HIS A 275 -52.33 -4.09 12.68
N LEU A 276 -51.15 -3.84 12.10
CA LEU A 276 -50.75 -2.49 11.64
C LEU A 276 -50.11 -2.47 10.24
N SER A 277 -50.67 -3.21 9.29
CA SER A 277 -50.33 -3.09 7.86
C SER A 277 -50.58 -1.69 7.28
N PHE A 278 -51.39 -0.85 7.93
CA PHE A 278 -51.64 0.55 7.53
C PHE A 278 -50.58 1.55 8.06
N PHE A 279 -49.87 1.20 9.14
CA PHE A 279 -48.84 2.05 9.74
C PHE A 279 -47.46 1.86 9.09
N PHE A 280 -47.29 0.72 8.40
CA PHE A 280 -46.07 0.32 7.70
C PHE A 280 -45.65 1.28 6.56
N LEU A 281 -46.61 1.93 5.89
CA LEU A 281 -46.35 2.86 4.78
C LEU A 281 -46.23 4.33 5.24
N SER A 282 -46.76 4.65 6.43
CA SER A 282 -46.74 6.02 6.98
C SER A 282 -45.48 6.32 7.79
N PHE A 283 -44.81 5.30 8.33
CA PHE A 283 -43.55 5.45 9.07
C PHE A 283 -42.30 5.15 8.24
N PHE A 284 -42.44 4.37 7.15
CA PHE A 284 -41.33 3.99 6.28
C PHE A 284 -41.04 5.03 5.20
N VAL A 285 -40.93 6.29 5.62
CA VAL A 285 -40.41 7.41 4.83
C VAL A 285 -41.47 8.22 4.07
N GLN A 286 -41.68 9.47 4.47
CA GLN A 286 -42.31 10.48 3.60
C GLN A 286 -41.59 10.43 2.25
N LYS A 287 -42.28 10.41 1.10
CA LYS A 287 -41.65 10.38 -0.25
C LYS A 287 -40.37 11.23 -0.38
N HIS A 288 -40.35 12.37 0.34
CA HIS A 288 -39.19 13.23 0.53
C HIS A 288 -37.91 12.55 1.08
N GLN A 289 -37.96 11.75 2.16
CA GLN A 289 -36.74 11.14 2.71
C GLN A 289 -36.21 9.99 1.82
N ILE A 290 -37.09 9.33 1.04
CA ILE A 290 -36.68 8.30 0.06
C ILE A 290 -35.95 8.99 -1.09
N SER A 291 -36.46 10.13 -1.55
CA SER A 291 -35.79 10.97 -2.54
C SER A 291 -34.42 11.46 -2.04
N ILE A 292 -34.31 11.86 -0.77
CA ILE A 292 -33.01 12.23 -0.17
C ILE A 292 -32.05 11.03 -0.10
N LEU A 293 -32.55 9.84 0.23
CA LEU A 293 -31.73 8.62 0.28
C LEU A 293 -31.21 8.24 -1.11
N GLU A 294 -32.07 8.29 -2.13
CA GLU A 294 -31.69 8.06 -3.52
C GLU A 294 -30.62 9.06 -3.97
N GLU A 295 -30.85 10.35 -3.71
CA GLU A 295 -29.89 11.42 -3.99
C GLU A 295 -28.56 11.19 -3.25
N ALA A 296 -28.59 10.78 -1.98
CA ALA A 296 -27.39 10.51 -1.19
C ALA A 296 -26.57 9.36 -1.75
N ILE A 297 -27.20 8.27 -2.20
CA ILE A 297 -26.49 7.16 -2.83
C ILE A 297 -25.90 7.59 -4.18
N ASP A 298 -26.61 8.40 -4.96
CA ASP A 298 -26.11 8.91 -6.24
C ASP A 298 -24.92 9.85 -6.08
N VAL A 299 -25.01 10.79 -5.15
CA VAL A 299 -23.91 11.70 -4.81
C VAL A 299 -22.73 10.90 -4.25
N TYR A 300 -22.97 9.97 -3.31
CA TYR A 300 -21.91 9.14 -2.74
C TYR A 300 -21.18 8.32 -3.80
N THR A 301 -21.92 7.59 -4.64
CA THR A 301 -21.31 6.71 -5.65
C THR A 301 -20.55 7.50 -6.71
N SER A 302 -21.10 8.61 -7.20
CA SER A 302 -20.45 9.47 -8.18
C SER A 302 -19.21 10.18 -7.63
N GLU A 303 -19.27 10.72 -6.41
CA GLU A 303 -18.13 11.40 -5.79
C GLU A 303 -17.03 10.42 -5.35
N LEU A 304 -17.38 9.22 -4.87
CA LEU A 304 -16.40 8.18 -4.57
C LEU A 304 -15.73 7.69 -5.86
N GLU A 305 -16.47 7.46 -6.93
CA GLU A 305 -15.89 7.14 -8.24
C GLU A 305 -14.97 8.27 -8.74
N ARG A 306 -15.38 9.54 -8.61
CA ARG A 306 -14.56 10.70 -8.98
C ARG A 306 -13.27 10.75 -8.15
N PHE A 307 -13.36 10.51 -6.86
CA PHE A 307 -12.22 10.43 -5.96
C PHE A 307 -11.28 9.29 -6.34
N LEU A 308 -11.80 8.08 -6.55
CA LEU A 308 -11.02 6.91 -6.96
C LEU A 308 -10.41 7.06 -8.35
N LYS A 309 -11.08 7.75 -9.30
CA LYS A 309 -10.50 8.09 -10.59
C LYS A 309 -9.39 9.12 -10.45
N PHE A 310 -9.56 10.12 -9.61
CA PHE A 310 -8.52 11.11 -9.36
C PHE A 310 -7.27 10.48 -8.74
N ILE A 311 -7.46 9.72 -7.66
CA ILE A 311 -6.37 8.99 -7.03
C ILE A 311 -5.86 7.91 -8.00
N GLY A 312 -6.69 7.18 -8.72
CA GLY A 312 -6.26 6.11 -9.64
C GLY A 312 -5.55 6.58 -10.91
N LEU A 313 -6.05 7.59 -11.62
CA LEU A 313 -5.44 8.09 -12.87
C LEU A 313 -4.11 8.78 -12.61
N LYS A 314 -4.05 9.59 -11.55
CA LYS A 314 -2.79 10.25 -11.17
C LYS A 314 -1.85 9.26 -10.47
N TYR A 315 -2.37 8.35 -9.63
CA TYR A 315 -1.57 7.42 -8.84
C TYR A 315 -1.26 6.05 -9.48
N LEU A 316 -1.88 5.68 -10.60
CA LEU A 316 -1.65 4.37 -11.25
C LEU A 316 -1.48 4.47 -12.78
N GLY A 317 -1.95 5.55 -13.42
CA GLY A 317 -2.13 5.61 -14.87
C GLY A 317 -0.97 6.18 -15.69
N SER A 318 -0.18 7.13 -15.18
CA SER A 318 0.91 7.70 -16.01
C SER A 318 2.05 8.40 -15.25
N VAL A 319 1.86 8.81 -13.99
CA VAL A 319 2.87 9.62 -13.27
C VAL A 319 3.24 9.06 -11.90
N CYS A 320 2.63 7.93 -11.50
CA CYS A 320 2.77 7.42 -10.14
C CYS A 320 2.92 5.90 -10.12
N LYS A 321 3.94 5.43 -10.81
CA LYS A 321 4.65 4.22 -10.39
C LYS A 321 5.26 4.50 -9.01
N PHE A 322 4.51 4.57 -7.91
CA PHE A 322 5.01 5.21 -6.69
C PHE A 322 5.66 6.59 -7.02
N SER A 323 4.91 7.71 -7.07
CA SER A 323 5.51 9.09 -7.17
C SER A 323 6.34 9.50 -5.94
N PHE A 324 6.87 8.52 -5.24
CA PHE A 324 7.91 8.58 -4.25
C PHE A 324 9.30 8.39 -4.87
N LEU A 325 9.36 8.00 -6.14
CA LEU A 325 10.57 7.69 -6.89
C LEU A 325 10.74 8.64 -8.07
N CYS A 326 10.48 9.93 -7.86
CA CYS A 326 10.77 10.93 -8.90
C CYS A 326 12.28 10.98 -9.14
N TYR A 327 12.63 10.88 -10.42
CA TYR A 327 13.94 11.25 -10.92
C TYR A 327 14.06 12.77 -10.93
N SER A 328 15.28 13.27 -10.70
CA SER A 328 15.61 14.71 -10.64
C SER A 328 15.10 15.54 -11.83
N GLU A 329 14.79 14.92 -12.97
CA GLU A 329 14.27 15.58 -14.17
C GLU A 329 12.81 16.03 -14.08
N GLU A 330 11.95 15.35 -13.30
CA GLU A 330 10.51 15.70 -13.20
C GLU A 330 10.19 16.70 -12.08
N ALA A 331 11.09 16.84 -11.11
CA ALA A 331 10.84 17.61 -9.89
C ALA A 331 11.13 19.12 -10.00
N GLY A 332 11.69 19.61 -11.11
CA GLY A 332 11.94 21.04 -11.30
C GLY A 332 12.83 21.64 -10.20
N ALA A 333 14.12 21.32 -10.28
CA ALA A 333 15.26 21.91 -9.54
C ALA A 333 15.38 21.62 -8.03
N ILE A 334 16.57 21.16 -7.63
CA ILE A 334 17.56 21.86 -6.78
C ILE A 334 18.56 20.79 -6.30
N GLU A 335 19.85 21.11 -6.43
CA GLU A 335 21.00 20.31 -6.01
C GLU A 335 20.80 19.69 -4.62
N ALA A 336 20.83 18.36 -4.53
CA ALA A 336 20.93 17.65 -3.27
C ALA A 336 22.22 16.81 -3.27
N ASN A 337 23.12 17.27 -2.41
CA ASN A 337 24.50 16.86 -2.23
C ASN A 337 24.74 15.36 -1.96
N LYS A 338 25.91 14.94 -2.45
CA LYS A 338 26.85 13.91 -1.99
C LYS A 338 26.48 13.17 -0.69
N ASN A 339 26.10 11.90 -0.82
CA ASN A 339 26.19 10.91 0.26
C ASN A 339 27.51 10.12 0.07
N ASP A 340 28.53 10.48 0.84
CA ASP A 340 29.93 10.01 0.72
C ASP A 340 30.21 8.70 1.49
N ASP A 341 29.65 7.60 1.02
CA ASP A 341 30.10 6.24 1.40
C ASP A 341 31.01 5.60 0.34
N TYR A 342 31.14 6.22 -0.82
CA TYR A 342 31.95 5.71 -1.92
C TYR A 342 33.40 6.14 -1.75
N ARG A 343 34.31 5.18 -1.90
CA ARG A 343 35.75 5.45 -1.96
C ARG A 343 36.10 5.80 -3.40
N GLU A 344 36.93 6.82 -3.56
CA GLU A 344 37.49 7.19 -4.86
C GLU A 344 38.95 6.75 -4.93
N SER A 345 39.33 6.12 -6.03
CA SER A 345 40.68 5.72 -6.34
C SER A 345 40.99 6.05 -7.80
N SER A 346 42.26 6.21 -8.14
CA SER A 346 42.68 6.33 -9.53
C SER A 346 43.48 5.09 -9.92
N VAL A 347 43.07 4.42 -10.99
CA VAL A 347 43.76 3.26 -11.56
C VAL A 347 44.58 3.73 -12.76
N PRO A 348 45.93 3.79 -12.67
CA PRO A 348 46.77 4.26 -13.78
C PRO A 348 46.64 3.38 -15.03
N ALA A 349 47.01 3.93 -16.20
CA ALA A 349 47.15 3.15 -17.43
C ALA A 349 48.16 2.00 -17.22
N GLY A 350 47.84 0.80 -17.70
CA GLY A 350 48.71 -0.36 -17.58
C GLY A 350 48.74 -1.02 -16.19
N LYS A 351 47.89 -0.61 -15.24
CA LYS A 351 47.89 -1.11 -13.85
C LYS A 351 46.52 -1.63 -13.40
N SER A 352 46.51 -2.42 -12.34
CA SER A 352 45.31 -2.83 -11.61
C SER A 352 45.22 -2.17 -10.23
N TYR A 353 44.01 -2.12 -9.68
CA TYR A 353 43.72 -1.73 -8.31
C TYR A 353 42.96 -2.86 -7.63
N GLU A 354 43.32 -3.16 -6.39
CA GLU A 354 42.85 -4.37 -5.70
C GLU A 354 42.34 -4.05 -4.30
N VAL A 355 41.24 -4.68 -3.92
CA VAL A 355 40.70 -4.64 -2.55
C VAL A 355 40.60 -6.08 -2.06
N SER A 356 41.25 -6.37 -0.92
CA SER A 356 41.23 -7.69 -0.30
C SER A 356 40.28 -7.71 0.89
N LEU A 357 39.48 -8.75 0.99
CA LEU A 357 38.54 -9.01 2.08
C LEU A 357 38.85 -10.36 2.71
N GLU A 358 38.93 -10.39 4.02
CA GLU A 358 39.06 -11.63 4.78
C GLU A 358 37.66 -12.14 5.15
N VAL A 359 37.35 -13.37 4.71
CA VAL A 359 36.05 -14.02 4.93
C VAL A 359 36.21 -15.08 6.00
N GLU A 360 35.61 -14.83 7.16
CA GLU A 360 35.70 -15.68 8.34
C GLU A 360 34.72 -16.85 8.33
N SER A 361 33.63 -16.74 7.56
CA SER A 361 32.54 -17.73 7.55
C SER A 361 32.01 -18.03 6.14
N VAL A 362 31.72 -19.31 5.88
CA VAL A 362 31.04 -19.74 4.64
C VAL A 362 29.60 -19.22 4.60
N ASN A 363 29.04 -19.08 3.40
CA ASN A 363 27.72 -18.46 3.16
C ASN A 363 27.63 -16.98 3.56
N SER A 364 28.78 -16.32 3.76
CA SER A 364 28.86 -14.85 3.78
C SER A 364 28.64 -14.29 2.37
N TYR A 365 28.28 -13.01 2.26
CA TYR A 365 28.19 -12.31 0.98
C TYR A 365 29.29 -11.26 0.86
N ILE A 366 29.89 -11.18 -0.32
CA ILE A 366 30.70 -10.05 -0.75
C ILE A 366 29.86 -9.24 -1.74
N ALA A 367 29.65 -7.96 -1.47
CA ALA A 367 28.90 -7.07 -2.34
C ALA A 367 29.78 -5.93 -2.86
N TRP A 368 29.56 -5.55 -4.11
CA TRP A 368 30.27 -4.43 -4.74
C TRP A 368 29.31 -3.53 -5.51
N ASP A 369 29.70 -2.27 -5.61
CA ASP A 369 29.11 -1.25 -6.46
C ASP A 369 30.22 -0.32 -6.91
N PHE A 370 30.45 -0.18 -8.21
CA PHE A 370 31.44 0.74 -8.73
C PHE A 370 31.03 1.40 -10.03
N SER A 371 31.56 2.60 -10.26
CA SER A 371 31.47 3.34 -11.52
C SER A 371 32.80 4.01 -11.87
N VAL A 372 33.05 4.19 -13.16
CA VAL A 372 34.18 4.96 -13.66
C VAL A 372 33.73 6.39 -13.93
N VAL A 373 34.36 7.36 -13.25
CA VAL A 373 33.98 8.78 -13.30
C VAL A 373 34.96 9.53 -14.23
N GLN A 374 34.82 9.38 -15.56
CA GLN A 374 35.65 10.09 -16.55
C GLN A 374 34.90 10.49 -17.82
N GLY A 375 35.42 11.52 -18.51
CA GLY A 375 34.85 12.08 -19.75
C GLY A 375 34.87 11.13 -20.96
N LYS A 376 34.08 11.50 -21.97
CA LYS A 376 33.56 10.79 -23.17
C LYS A 376 34.44 9.80 -23.98
N LEU A 377 35.71 9.57 -23.65
CA LEU A 377 36.64 8.83 -24.53
C LEU A 377 37.03 7.42 -24.05
N SER A 378 36.94 7.10 -22.75
CA SER A 378 37.18 5.72 -22.27
C SER A 378 36.63 5.52 -20.86
N THR A 379 35.46 4.90 -20.79
CA THR A 379 34.61 4.76 -19.60
C THR A 379 34.68 3.38 -18.95
N ASP A 380 35.34 2.40 -19.56
CA ASP A 380 35.32 1.03 -19.06
C ASP A 380 36.60 0.63 -18.30
N ILE A 381 36.44 -0.34 -17.40
CA ILE A 381 37.49 -0.95 -16.59
C ILE A 381 37.25 -2.47 -16.52
N GLY A 382 38.33 -3.23 -16.48
CA GLY A 382 38.26 -4.67 -16.28
C GLY A 382 37.89 -4.96 -14.82
N PHE A 383 37.00 -5.91 -14.57
CA PHE A 383 36.64 -6.30 -13.22
C PHE A 383 36.60 -7.83 -13.09
N SER A 384 37.20 -8.34 -12.02
CA SER A 384 37.21 -9.77 -11.66
C SER A 384 37.30 -9.95 -10.14
N ILE A 385 36.98 -11.16 -9.67
CA ILE A 385 37.12 -11.54 -8.27
C ILE A 385 37.90 -12.85 -8.18
N GLU A 386 38.97 -12.84 -7.40
CA GLU A 386 39.81 -14.00 -7.11
C GLU A 386 39.67 -14.40 -5.64
N TYR A 387 39.60 -15.70 -5.37
CA TYR A 387 39.72 -16.28 -4.04
C TYR A 387 41.12 -16.86 -3.86
N THR A 388 41.74 -16.67 -2.71
CA THR A 388 43.01 -17.30 -2.33
C THR A 388 42.80 -18.12 -1.06
N ASN A 389 43.12 -19.42 -1.12
CA ASN A 389 43.04 -20.30 0.05
C ASN A 389 44.25 -20.15 0.98
N ALA A 390 44.21 -20.82 2.14
CA ALA A 390 45.30 -20.81 3.13
C ALA A 390 46.63 -21.39 2.61
N LEU A 391 46.61 -22.13 1.49
CA LEU A 391 47.78 -22.68 0.80
C LEU A 391 48.30 -21.75 -0.32
N GLY A 392 47.72 -20.56 -0.47
CA GLY A 392 48.09 -19.58 -1.50
C GLY A 392 47.60 -19.92 -2.92
N GLN A 393 46.79 -20.96 -3.09
CA GLN A 393 46.21 -21.30 -4.39
C GLN A 393 45.06 -20.35 -4.72
N LYS A 394 45.07 -19.84 -5.95
CA LYS A 394 44.08 -18.89 -6.45
C LYS A 394 42.98 -19.59 -7.24
N THR A 395 41.74 -19.17 -7.02
CA THR A 395 40.56 -19.62 -7.76
C THR A 395 39.80 -18.40 -8.26
N LEU A 396 39.47 -18.36 -9.55
CA LEU A 396 38.70 -17.27 -10.13
C LEU A 396 37.21 -17.45 -9.78
N MET A 397 36.65 -16.51 -9.02
CA MET A 397 35.26 -16.56 -8.55
C MET A 397 34.32 -15.77 -9.46
N LEU A 398 34.79 -14.66 -10.01
CA LEU A 398 34.10 -13.89 -11.04
C LEU A 398 35.03 -13.68 -12.23
N PRO A 399 34.67 -14.11 -13.44
CA PRO A 399 35.53 -14.00 -14.61
C PRO A 399 35.70 -12.54 -15.04
N TYR A 400 36.89 -12.24 -15.56
CA TYR A 400 37.22 -10.93 -16.10
C TYR A 400 36.25 -10.49 -17.19
N ARG A 401 35.65 -9.31 -17.01
CA ARG A 401 34.86 -8.60 -18.02
C ARG A 401 35.07 -7.10 -17.91
N ARG A 402 34.78 -6.35 -18.98
CA ARG A 402 34.89 -4.89 -19.04
C ARG A 402 33.55 -4.25 -18.70
N TYR A 403 33.56 -3.30 -17.78
CA TYR A 403 32.37 -2.60 -17.27
C TYR A 403 32.62 -1.11 -17.18
N GLU A 404 31.60 -0.31 -17.48
CA GLU A 404 31.59 1.13 -17.16
C GLU A 404 31.07 1.38 -15.74
N TYR A 405 30.12 0.54 -15.36
CA TYR A 405 29.48 0.46 -14.05
C TYR A 405 29.06 -0.99 -13.84
N ASP A 406 29.20 -1.49 -12.61
CA ASP A 406 28.62 -2.76 -12.23
C ASP A 406 28.25 -2.77 -10.74
N GLN A 407 27.15 -3.47 -10.44
CA GLN A 407 26.69 -3.73 -9.08
C GLN A 407 26.34 -5.20 -8.96
N GLY A 408 26.93 -5.87 -7.99
CA GLY A 408 26.75 -7.31 -7.82
C GLY A 408 27.04 -7.81 -6.42
N ASN A 409 26.80 -9.10 -6.23
CA ASN A 409 27.17 -9.81 -5.02
C ASN A 409 27.60 -11.25 -5.36
N LEU A 410 28.43 -11.81 -4.49
CA LEU A 410 28.94 -13.17 -4.54
C LEU A 410 28.71 -13.84 -3.18
N CYS A 411 28.06 -15.00 -3.17
CA CYS A 411 28.01 -15.85 -1.98
C CYS A 411 29.34 -16.61 -1.84
N THR A 412 29.95 -16.53 -0.67
CA THR A 412 31.23 -17.17 -0.36
C THR A 412 31.00 -18.67 -0.11
N LEU A 413 31.66 -19.50 -0.92
CA LEU A 413 31.62 -20.95 -0.79
C LEU A 413 32.70 -21.48 0.17
N MET A 414 33.71 -20.66 0.45
CA MET A 414 34.89 -21.03 1.24
C MET A 414 35.30 -19.86 2.14
N THR A 415 35.96 -20.16 3.26
CA THR A 415 36.62 -19.16 4.10
C THR A 415 38.01 -18.85 3.54
N GLY A 416 38.49 -17.62 3.73
CA GLY A 416 39.79 -17.16 3.23
C GLY A 416 39.74 -15.78 2.59
N ASN A 417 40.74 -15.46 1.78
CA ASN A 417 40.91 -14.12 1.24
C ASN A 417 40.25 -14.00 -0.15
N TYR A 418 39.36 -13.03 -0.29
CA TYR A 418 38.76 -12.66 -1.57
C TYR A 418 39.27 -11.31 -2.02
N LYS A 419 39.71 -11.24 -3.27
CA LYS A 419 40.29 -10.05 -3.88
C LYS A 419 39.43 -9.58 -5.04
N LEU A 420 38.94 -8.35 -4.94
CA LEU A 420 38.26 -7.65 -6.02
C LEU A 420 39.30 -6.85 -6.80
N ILE A 421 39.34 -7.05 -8.11
CA ILE A 421 40.40 -6.53 -8.98
C ILE A 421 39.75 -5.64 -10.04
N TRP A 422 40.14 -4.37 -10.06
CA TRP A 422 39.85 -3.44 -11.14
C TRP A 422 41.09 -3.27 -12.01
N ASP A 423 41.03 -3.80 -13.21
CA ASP A 423 42.17 -3.88 -14.12
C ASP A 423 42.07 -2.85 -15.24
N ASN A 424 43.08 -2.00 -15.37
CA ASN A 424 43.27 -1.03 -16.44
C ASN A 424 44.54 -1.33 -17.26
N SER A 425 45.02 -2.58 -17.22
CA SER A 425 46.19 -3.08 -17.96
C SER A 425 46.05 -2.89 -19.48
N PHE A 426 44.83 -2.97 -19.99
CA PHE A 426 44.54 -2.80 -21.43
C PHE A 426 44.61 -1.34 -21.88
N SER A 427 44.61 -0.36 -20.97
CA SER A 427 44.71 1.04 -21.34
C SER A 427 46.16 1.48 -21.40
N THR A 428 46.56 2.02 -22.56
CA THR A 428 47.93 2.50 -22.82
C THR A 428 48.13 3.96 -22.40
N PHE A 429 47.07 4.78 -22.43
CA PHE A 429 47.19 6.24 -22.24
C PHE A 429 46.30 6.81 -21.14
N PHE A 430 45.21 6.13 -20.77
CA PHE A 430 44.18 6.72 -19.91
C PHE A 430 44.15 6.03 -18.54
N ARG A 431 44.46 6.78 -17.49
CA ARG A 431 44.08 6.40 -16.12
C ARG A 431 42.56 6.36 -16.00
N LYS A 432 42.02 5.58 -15.06
CA LYS A 432 40.59 5.54 -14.70
C LYS A 432 40.38 6.17 -13.33
N ALA A 433 39.32 6.94 -13.15
CA ALA A 433 38.87 7.37 -11.83
C ALA A 433 37.76 6.42 -11.41
N LEU A 434 38.06 5.56 -10.43
CA LEU A 434 37.17 4.53 -9.93
C LEU A 434 36.48 5.04 -8.68
N ARG A 435 35.15 5.11 -8.71
CA ARG A 435 34.33 5.33 -7.53
C ARG A 435 33.70 4.01 -7.15
N TYR A 436 34.03 3.48 -5.98
CA TYR A 436 33.63 2.12 -5.61
C TYR A 436 33.23 2.00 -4.14
N LYS A 437 32.41 0.99 -3.86
CA LYS A 437 32.03 0.53 -2.54
C LYS A 437 32.09 -0.99 -2.51
N VAL A 438 32.67 -1.55 -1.46
CA VAL A 438 32.80 -2.99 -1.25
C VAL A 438 32.48 -3.28 0.20
N ASP A 439 31.62 -4.27 0.43
CA ASP A 439 31.23 -4.70 1.77
C ASP A 439 31.29 -6.23 1.90
N TYR A 440 31.73 -6.67 3.08
CA TYR A 440 31.66 -8.06 3.53
C TYR A 440 30.47 -8.22 4.49
N ILE A 441 29.66 -9.26 4.29
CA ILE A 441 28.42 -9.51 5.01
C ILE A 441 28.47 -10.93 5.60
N PRO A 442 28.63 -11.11 6.92
CA PRO A 442 28.63 -12.43 7.54
C PRO A 442 27.23 -13.09 7.45
N PRO A 443 27.14 -14.43 7.54
CA PRO A 443 25.87 -15.15 7.51
C PRO A 443 25.01 -14.79 8.73
N VAL A 444 23.69 -14.79 8.54
CA VAL A 444 22.72 -14.51 9.61
C VAL A 444 22.70 -15.71 10.56
N VAL A 445 23.20 -15.52 11.78
CA VAL A 445 23.03 -16.48 12.87
C VAL A 445 21.65 -16.21 13.47
N GLU A 446 20.72 -17.17 13.36
CA GLU A 446 19.47 -17.12 14.13
C GLU A 446 19.84 -17.09 15.62
N PRO A 447 19.29 -16.17 16.43
CA PRO A 447 19.48 -16.25 17.87
C PRO A 447 18.92 -17.61 18.32
N ALA A 448 19.77 -18.40 18.99
CA ALA A 448 19.32 -19.62 19.66
C ALA A 448 18.09 -19.26 20.49
N ALA A 449 17.00 -19.98 20.27
CA ALA A 449 15.78 -19.83 21.06
C ALA A 449 16.21 -19.82 22.54
N SER A 450 16.02 -18.68 23.20
CA SER A 450 16.19 -18.61 24.64
C SER A 450 15.15 -19.56 25.21
N ASP A 451 15.60 -20.68 25.76
CA ASP A 451 14.79 -21.57 26.58
C ASP A 451 14.06 -20.70 27.61
N GLN A 452 12.76 -20.50 27.39
CA GLN A 452 11.88 -19.94 28.39
C GLN A 452 11.68 -21.02 29.45
N GLY A 453 12.45 -20.90 30.54
CA GLY A 453 12.16 -21.52 31.83
C GLY A 453 11.23 -20.64 32.64
#